data_AF-A0A953JX85-F1
#
_entry.id   AF-A0A953JX85-F1
#
_cell.length_a   1.000
_cell.length_b   1.000
_cell.length_c   1.000
_cell.angle_alpha   90.00
_cell.angle_beta   90.00
_cell.angle_gamma   90.00
#
_symmetry.space_group_name_H-M   'P 1'
#
loop_
_entity.id
_entity.type
_entity.pdbx_description
1 polymer ?
#
loop_
_entity_poly.entity_id
_entity_poly.type
_entity_poly.pdbx_seq_one_letter_code
_entity_poly.pdbx_strand_id
1 'polypeptide(L)'
;EEISEAKKKVQYALYHAGVIFKDELSQNDLAIKMFKDLLKKYDYGEFVLPANYQLYLIYSPGQESETYKSTILTDYPESEYARLIKNPNYKREGEEKFKQQEENYLSVYALYKQKRFDESLKACNEIIASEPDNKFISRYYFLRALNYGEMQQLEQLEQALSQCAEKFGNEETGKEAQSILDFLRNKKSKENPIDGFVYDANSEHFFIMVFTNSMGSIVEGKAAFSDFNTKYFSTKNYAVSNNFLNTDNQLLIIKSFPDKNAGMDYYRAVVNESERLKNYKAASYFLITPKNYAAFFLSKDIAKYMQFFQDNYLK
;
A
#
# COMPACT_ATOMS: atom_id res chain seq x y z
N GLU A 1 -29.52 -22.52 -9.58
CA GLU A 1 -28.64 -21.32 -9.57
C GLU A 1 -29.21 -20.14 -10.35
N GLU A 2 -29.78 -20.35 -11.54
CA GLU A 2 -30.31 -19.26 -12.42
C GLU A 2 -31.30 -18.30 -11.75
N ILE A 3 -32.21 -18.80 -10.90
CA ILE A 3 -33.18 -17.95 -10.18
C ILE A 3 -32.48 -17.00 -9.17
N SER A 4 -31.37 -17.43 -8.57
CA SER A 4 -30.59 -16.60 -7.64
C SER A 4 -29.87 -15.48 -8.39
N GLU A 5 -29.33 -15.79 -9.57
CA GLU A 5 -28.63 -14.82 -10.39
C GLU A 5 -29.58 -13.78 -11.01
N ALA A 6 -30.76 -14.22 -11.47
CA ALA A 6 -31.81 -13.31 -11.96
C ALA A 6 -32.26 -12.33 -10.86
N LYS A 7 -32.43 -12.79 -9.62
CA LYS A 7 -32.77 -11.93 -8.48
C LYS A 7 -31.68 -10.89 -8.20
N LYS A 8 -30.39 -11.26 -8.29
CA LYS A 8 -29.27 -10.31 -8.15
C LYS A 8 -29.28 -9.24 -9.24
N LYS A 9 -29.51 -9.62 -10.50
CA LYS A 9 -29.61 -8.67 -11.63
C LYS A 9 -30.73 -7.66 -11.44
N VAL A 10 -31.88 -8.08 -10.91
CA VAL A 10 -33.00 -7.18 -10.60
C VAL A 10 -32.67 -6.22 -9.44
N GLN A 11 -32.03 -6.70 -8.36
CA GLN A 11 -31.59 -5.84 -7.27
C GLN A 11 -30.60 -4.77 -7.75
N TYR A 12 -29.61 -5.20 -8.54
CA TYR A 12 -28.63 -4.31 -9.17
C TYR A 12 -29.32 -3.25 -10.02
N ALA A 13 -30.20 -3.65 -10.94
CA ALA A 13 -30.88 -2.73 -11.85
C ALA A 13 -31.73 -1.69 -11.10
N LEU A 14 -32.51 -2.12 -10.10
CA LEU A 14 -33.33 -1.21 -9.29
C LEU A 14 -32.46 -0.23 -8.48
N TYR A 15 -31.41 -0.73 -7.83
CA TYR A 15 -30.53 0.13 -7.03
C TYR A 15 -29.83 1.17 -7.91
N HIS A 16 -29.19 0.73 -9.01
CA HIS A 16 -28.45 1.63 -9.88
C HIS A 16 -29.35 2.61 -10.63
N ALA A 17 -30.54 2.22 -11.05
CA ALA A 17 -31.53 3.15 -11.58
C ALA A 17 -31.91 4.22 -10.54
N GLY A 18 -32.11 3.82 -9.28
CA GLY A 18 -32.37 4.76 -8.18
C GLY A 18 -31.23 5.76 -7.96
N VAL A 19 -29.98 5.30 -8.01
CA VAL A 19 -28.79 6.16 -7.91
C VAL A 19 -28.72 7.14 -9.07
N ILE A 20 -28.90 6.69 -10.32
CA ILE A 20 -28.89 7.57 -11.51
C ILE A 20 -29.99 8.64 -11.40
N PHE A 21 -31.22 8.24 -11.04
CA PHE A 21 -32.32 9.20 -10.88
C PHE A 21 -31.99 10.26 -9.83
N LYS A 22 -31.37 9.87 -8.71
CA LYS A 22 -31.01 10.80 -7.64
C LYS A 22 -29.84 11.71 -8.02
N ASP A 23 -28.70 11.12 -8.36
CA ASP A 23 -27.42 11.82 -8.40
C ASP A 23 -27.16 12.48 -9.77
N GLU A 24 -27.62 11.86 -10.87
CA GLU A 24 -27.40 12.39 -12.23
C GLU A 24 -28.59 13.20 -12.73
N LEU A 25 -29.81 12.79 -12.42
CA LEU A 25 -31.03 13.40 -12.96
C LEU A 25 -31.78 14.29 -11.95
N SER A 26 -31.37 14.31 -10.68
CA SER A 26 -32.04 15.07 -9.60
C SER A 26 -33.55 14.77 -9.46
N GLN A 27 -33.98 13.58 -9.87
CA GLN A 27 -35.37 13.11 -9.85
C GLN A 27 -35.61 12.22 -8.61
N ASN A 28 -35.69 12.85 -7.43
CA ASN A 28 -35.82 12.15 -6.15
C ASN A 28 -37.06 11.25 -6.06
N ASP A 29 -38.20 11.64 -6.65
CA ASP A 29 -39.42 10.81 -6.63
C ASP A 29 -39.23 9.47 -7.35
N LEU A 30 -38.51 9.49 -8.47
CA LEU A 30 -38.20 8.28 -9.23
C LEU A 30 -37.13 7.44 -8.53
N ALA A 31 -36.14 8.08 -7.91
CA ALA A 31 -35.16 7.39 -7.07
C ALA A 31 -35.81 6.65 -5.90
N ILE A 32 -36.69 7.35 -5.15
CA ILE A 32 -37.48 6.77 -4.06
C ILE A 32 -38.27 5.56 -4.54
N LYS A 33 -38.94 5.68 -5.70
CA LYS A 33 -39.72 4.58 -6.27
C LYS A 33 -38.83 3.36 -6.52
N MET A 34 -37.66 3.52 -7.12
CA MET A 34 -36.75 2.41 -7.40
C MET A 34 -36.24 1.74 -6.11
N PHE A 35 -35.84 2.53 -5.10
CA PHE A 35 -35.38 1.97 -3.82
C PHE A 35 -36.52 1.29 -3.04
N LYS A 36 -37.72 1.89 -2.98
CA LYS A 36 -38.88 1.25 -2.35
C LYS A 36 -39.31 -0.03 -3.08
N ASP A 37 -39.26 -0.05 -4.41
CA ASP A 37 -39.54 -1.26 -5.21
C ASP A 37 -38.52 -2.37 -4.95
N LEU A 38 -37.25 -2.03 -4.70
CA LEU A 38 -36.23 -2.98 -4.28
C LEU A 38 -36.57 -3.56 -2.90
N LEU A 39 -36.81 -2.71 -1.91
CA LEU A 39 -37.09 -3.14 -0.53
C LEU A 39 -38.41 -3.91 -0.40
N LYS A 40 -39.39 -3.63 -1.26
CA LYS A 40 -40.65 -4.39 -1.31
C LYS A 40 -40.46 -5.82 -1.84
N LYS A 41 -39.47 -6.03 -2.72
CA LYS A 41 -39.22 -7.32 -3.39
C LYS A 41 -38.21 -8.19 -2.66
N TYR A 42 -37.36 -7.61 -1.81
CA TYR A 42 -36.23 -8.29 -1.21
C TYR A 42 -36.01 -7.86 0.25
N ASP A 43 -36.13 -8.82 1.17
CA ASP A 43 -35.86 -8.61 2.60
C ASP A 43 -34.36 -8.72 2.93
N TYR A 44 -33.57 -9.32 2.04
CA TYR A 44 -32.12 -9.46 2.16
C TYR A 44 -31.45 -9.44 0.78
N GLY A 45 -30.18 -9.03 0.75
CA GLY A 45 -29.39 -8.94 -0.47
C GLY A 45 -28.42 -7.78 -0.42
N GLU A 46 -27.44 -7.81 -1.33
CA GLU A 46 -26.33 -6.86 -1.39
C GLU A 46 -26.77 -5.39 -1.44
N PHE A 47 -27.93 -5.12 -2.06
CA PHE A 47 -28.44 -3.76 -2.28
C PHE A 47 -29.55 -3.33 -1.32
N VAL A 48 -30.02 -4.20 -0.41
CA VAL A 48 -31.10 -3.89 0.54
C VAL A 48 -30.64 -2.83 1.56
N LEU A 49 -29.50 -3.05 2.21
CA LEU A 49 -28.93 -2.09 3.16
C LEU A 49 -28.54 -0.76 2.47
N PRO A 50 -27.81 -0.76 1.33
CA PRO A 50 -27.56 0.46 0.56
C PRO A 50 -28.84 1.23 0.17
N ALA A 51 -29.92 0.55 -0.24
CA ALA A 51 -31.19 1.19 -0.59
C ALA A 51 -31.88 1.84 0.62
N ASN A 52 -31.86 1.18 1.79
CA ASN A 52 -32.33 1.80 3.04
C ASN A 52 -31.54 3.08 3.36
N TYR A 53 -30.22 3.06 3.20
CA TYR A 53 -29.40 4.24 3.44
C TYR A 53 -29.69 5.39 2.46
N GLN A 54 -29.90 5.08 1.17
CA GLN A 54 -30.28 6.09 0.19
C GLN A 54 -31.64 6.73 0.53
N LEU A 55 -32.63 5.93 0.96
CA LEU A 55 -33.92 6.45 1.39
C LEU A 55 -33.81 7.30 2.68
N TYR A 56 -32.98 6.90 3.64
CA TYR A 56 -32.65 7.74 4.79
C TYR A 56 -32.11 9.11 4.35
N LEU A 57 -31.15 9.14 3.42
CA LEU A 57 -30.56 10.39 2.93
C LEU A 57 -31.57 11.27 2.19
N ILE A 58 -32.41 10.69 1.32
CA ILE A 58 -33.39 11.45 0.53
C ILE A 58 -34.49 12.05 1.43
N TYR A 59 -34.94 11.31 2.44
CA TYR A 59 -35.99 11.77 3.34
C TYR A 59 -35.50 12.67 4.49
N SER A 60 -34.20 12.86 4.65
CA SER A 60 -33.63 13.62 5.77
C SER A 60 -33.58 15.13 5.46
N PRO A 61 -34.07 16.00 6.38
CA PRO A 61 -34.76 15.68 7.63
C PRO A 61 -36.26 15.37 7.41
N GLY A 62 -36.79 14.34 8.06
CA GLY A 62 -38.20 13.98 7.94
C GLY A 62 -38.60 12.70 8.69
N GLN A 63 -39.89 12.50 8.95
CA GLN A 63 -40.37 11.35 9.72
C GLN A 63 -40.10 10.01 9.03
N GLU A 64 -40.16 9.96 7.69
CA GLU A 64 -39.79 8.76 6.93
C GLU A 64 -38.30 8.44 7.08
N SER A 65 -37.41 9.44 7.22
CA SER A 65 -35.97 9.20 7.40
C SER A 65 -35.65 8.47 8.71
N GLU A 66 -36.39 8.74 9.79
CA GLU A 66 -36.20 8.06 11.08
C GLU A 66 -36.55 6.57 11.00
N THR A 67 -37.49 6.18 10.13
CA THR A 67 -37.83 4.76 9.91
C THR A 67 -36.67 4.00 9.29
N TYR A 68 -36.08 4.55 8.23
CA TYR A 68 -34.93 3.95 7.55
C TYR A 68 -33.67 4.00 8.42
N LYS A 69 -33.46 5.10 9.14
CA LYS A 69 -32.39 5.24 10.14
C LYS A 69 -32.48 4.18 11.23
N SER A 70 -33.66 4.00 11.83
CA SER A 70 -33.89 2.97 12.86
C SER A 70 -33.58 1.58 12.32
N THR A 71 -34.08 1.25 11.11
CA THR A 71 -33.81 -0.03 10.45
C THR A 71 -32.30 -0.28 10.29
N ILE A 72 -31.54 0.71 9.82
CA ILE A 72 -30.08 0.58 9.63
C ILE A 72 -29.36 0.41 10.97
N LEU A 73 -29.75 1.16 12.01
CA LEU A 73 -29.11 1.12 13.32
C LEU A 73 -29.43 -0.15 14.13
N THR A 74 -30.63 -0.73 13.93
CA THR A 74 -31.09 -1.92 14.65
C THR A 74 -30.66 -3.21 13.93
N ASP A 75 -30.86 -3.30 12.62
CA ASP A 75 -30.65 -4.55 11.88
C ASP A 75 -29.21 -4.67 11.35
N TYR A 76 -28.52 -3.53 11.17
CA TYR A 76 -27.15 -3.46 10.64
C TYR A 76 -26.22 -2.58 11.50
N PRO A 77 -26.16 -2.77 12.84
CA PRO A 77 -25.50 -1.85 13.77
C PRO A 77 -23.99 -1.67 13.52
N GLU A 78 -23.35 -2.67 12.94
CA GLU A 78 -21.92 -2.70 12.62
C GLU A 78 -21.58 -2.25 11.19
N SER A 79 -22.58 -1.95 10.37
CA SER A 79 -22.37 -1.54 8.99
C SER A 79 -21.72 -0.16 8.88
N GLU A 80 -21.03 0.08 7.76
CA GLU A 80 -20.49 1.40 7.43
C GLU A 80 -21.60 2.48 7.43
N TYR A 81 -22.80 2.13 6.96
CA TYR A 81 -23.97 3.03 6.97
C TYR A 81 -24.43 3.38 8.39
N ALA A 82 -24.46 2.41 9.31
CA ALA A 82 -24.77 2.68 10.71
C ALA A 82 -23.71 3.60 11.36
N ARG A 83 -22.44 3.44 11.01
CA ARG A 83 -21.36 4.35 11.45
C ARG A 83 -21.54 5.76 10.89
N LEU A 84 -21.86 5.90 9.60
CA LEU A 84 -22.13 7.19 8.95
C LEU A 84 -23.36 7.90 9.53
N ILE A 85 -24.40 7.16 9.93
CA ILE A 85 -25.57 7.74 10.58
C ILE A 85 -25.23 8.24 11.99
N LYS A 86 -24.49 7.44 12.77
CA LYS A 86 -24.07 7.81 14.13
C LYS A 86 -23.08 8.97 14.12
N ASN A 87 -22.21 9.01 13.11
CA ASN A 87 -21.23 10.06 12.90
C ASN A 87 -21.14 10.41 11.39
N PRO A 88 -21.87 11.45 10.94
CA PRO A 88 -21.83 11.91 9.54
C PRO A 88 -20.45 12.31 9.04
N ASN A 89 -19.54 12.67 9.95
CA ASN A 89 -18.16 13.04 9.62
C ASN A 89 -17.21 11.83 9.62
N TYR A 90 -17.66 10.60 9.92
CA TYR A 90 -16.81 9.42 10.09
C TYR A 90 -15.82 9.19 8.94
N LYS A 91 -16.24 9.39 7.69
CA LYS A 91 -15.35 9.30 6.52
C LYS A 91 -14.27 10.38 6.53
N ARG A 92 -14.67 11.62 6.78
CA ARG A 92 -13.76 12.77 6.84
C ARG A 92 -12.81 12.67 8.02
N GLU A 93 -13.28 12.29 9.21
CA GLU A 93 -12.44 12.02 10.39
C GLU A 93 -11.47 10.87 10.15
N GLY A 94 -11.89 9.83 9.41
CA GLY A 94 -11.01 8.75 8.98
C GLY A 94 -9.89 9.22 8.05
N GLU A 95 -10.22 10.06 7.05
CA GLU A 95 -9.25 10.69 6.15
C GLU A 95 -8.32 11.66 6.88
N GLU A 96 -8.86 12.50 7.77
CA GLU A 96 -8.08 13.43 8.60
C GLU A 96 -7.16 12.66 9.56
N LYS A 97 -7.64 11.59 10.19
CA LYS A 97 -6.82 10.70 11.02
C LYS A 97 -5.73 10.02 10.19
N PHE A 98 -6.05 9.54 8.99
CA PHE A 98 -5.05 8.95 8.10
C PHE A 98 -3.97 9.97 7.71
N LYS A 99 -4.36 11.19 7.30
CA LYS A 99 -3.43 12.28 6.98
C LYS A 99 -2.57 12.65 8.19
N GLN A 100 -3.16 12.76 9.37
CA GLN A 100 -2.41 13.03 10.60
C GLN A 100 -1.40 11.93 10.92
N GLN A 101 -1.77 10.66 10.75
CA GLN A 101 -0.86 9.53 10.94
C GLN A 101 0.27 9.53 9.90
N GLU A 102 -0.02 9.91 8.66
CA GLU A 102 0.98 10.09 7.61
C GLU A 102 1.97 11.22 7.97
N GLU A 103 1.48 12.39 8.35
CA GLU A 103 2.30 13.53 8.77
C GLU A 103 3.18 13.19 9.99
N ASN A 104 2.62 12.47 10.97
CA ASN A 104 3.36 11.99 12.13
C ASN A 104 4.45 10.99 11.73
N TYR A 105 4.16 10.07 10.81
CA TYR A 105 5.17 9.15 10.29
C TYR A 105 6.28 9.89 9.57
N LEU A 106 5.93 10.86 8.72
CA LEU A 106 6.91 11.67 8.00
C LEU A 106 7.80 12.50 8.93
N SER A 107 7.26 13.01 10.06
CA SER A 107 8.05 13.76 11.04
C SER A 107 9.03 12.87 11.84
N VAL A 108 8.58 11.70 12.31
CA VAL A 108 9.46 10.72 12.97
C VAL A 108 10.52 10.20 12.00
N TYR A 109 10.14 10.02 10.75
CA TYR A 109 11.05 9.64 9.69
C TYR A 109 12.05 10.76 9.36
N ALA A 110 11.66 12.03 9.45
CA ALA A 110 12.58 13.15 9.29
C ALA A 110 13.69 13.16 10.36
N LEU A 111 13.40 12.72 11.60
CA LEU A 111 14.43 12.54 12.63
C LEU A 111 15.49 11.53 12.19
N TYR A 112 15.07 10.39 11.65
CA TYR A 112 15.98 9.38 11.08
C TYR A 112 16.84 9.97 9.96
N LYS A 113 16.24 10.74 9.03
CA LYS A 113 17.00 11.43 7.96
C LYS A 113 18.02 12.43 8.49
N GLN A 114 17.70 13.10 9.58
CA GLN A 114 18.61 14.04 10.26
C GLN A 114 19.68 13.33 11.10
N LYS A 115 19.77 11.99 11.03
CA LYS A 115 20.67 11.15 11.84
C LYS A 115 20.41 11.25 13.35
N ARG A 116 19.21 11.71 13.74
CA ARG A 116 18.74 11.78 15.13
C ARG A 116 18.12 10.44 15.50
N PHE A 117 18.94 9.39 15.47
CA PHE A 117 18.49 8.00 15.56
C PHE A 117 17.84 7.67 16.91
N ASP A 118 18.41 8.16 18.01
CA ASP A 118 17.82 7.94 19.36
C ASP A 118 16.41 8.53 19.47
N GLU A 119 16.19 9.72 18.90
CA GLU A 119 14.88 10.38 18.93
C GLU A 119 13.87 9.70 18.01
N SER A 120 14.30 9.31 16.80
CA SER A 120 13.47 8.53 15.89
C SER A 120 13.08 7.19 16.50
N LEU A 121 14.05 6.49 17.11
CA LEU A 121 13.85 5.21 17.77
C LEU A 121 12.88 5.32 18.95
N LYS A 122 13.05 6.35 19.80
CA LYS A 122 12.14 6.64 20.91
C LYS A 122 10.71 6.86 20.41
N ALA A 123 10.52 7.72 19.42
CA ALA A 123 9.20 7.99 18.85
C ALA A 123 8.57 6.74 18.20
N CYS A 124 9.36 5.91 17.51
CA CYS A 124 8.89 4.63 16.98
C CYS A 124 8.36 3.72 18.11
N ASN A 125 9.11 3.58 19.21
CA ASN A 125 8.71 2.74 20.34
C ASN A 125 7.44 3.25 21.03
N GLU A 126 7.30 4.57 21.19
CA GLU A 126 6.10 5.19 21.77
C GLU A 126 4.86 4.89 20.93
N ILE A 127 4.92 5.15 19.61
CA ILE A 127 3.78 4.93 18.70
C ILE A 127 3.43 3.44 18.58
N ILE A 128 4.43 2.56 18.55
CA ILE A 128 4.22 1.11 18.53
C ILE A 128 3.44 0.65 19.78
N ALA A 129 3.69 1.27 20.94
CA ALA A 129 3.03 0.91 22.18
C ALA A 129 1.64 1.55 22.33
N SER A 130 1.45 2.78 21.87
CA SER A 130 0.23 3.56 22.11
C SER A 130 -0.82 3.49 21.00
N GLU A 131 -0.42 3.19 19.75
CA GLU A 131 -1.30 3.25 18.58
C GLU A 131 -1.27 1.95 17.74
N PRO A 132 -1.75 0.80 18.26
CA PRO A 132 -1.70 -0.47 17.54
C PRO A 132 -2.52 -0.47 16.23
N ASP A 133 -3.58 0.35 16.13
CA ASP A 133 -4.43 0.48 14.94
C ASP A 133 -3.92 1.52 13.92
N ASN A 134 -2.70 2.05 14.10
CA ASN A 134 -2.12 3.05 13.20
C ASN A 134 -1.91 2.47 11.79
N LYS A 135 -2.36 3.20 10.75
CA LYS A 135 -2.28 2.71 9.35
C LYS A 135 -0.84 2.60 8.82
N PHE A 136 0.13 3.19 9.52
CA PHE A 136 1.56 3.16 9.21
C PHE A 136 2.35 2.27 10.21
N ILE A 137 1.67 1.51 11.06
CA ILE A 137 2.29 0.74 12.15
C ILE A 137 3.42 -0.17 11.66
N SER A 138 3.22 -0.91 10.56
CA SER A 138 4.23 -1.81 10.02
C SER A 138 5.49 -1.07 9.56
N ARG A 139 5.36 0.17 9.10
CA ARG A 139 6.48 1.06 8.74
C ARG A 139 7.23 1.56 9.98
N TYR A 140 6.56 1.82 11.10
CA TYR A 140 7.23 2.15 12.36
C TYR A 140 8.07 0.97 12.89
N TYR A 141 7.53 -0.25 12.83
CA TYR A 141 8.28 -1.46 13.18
C TYR A 141 9.54 -1.62 12.32
N PHE A 142 9.43 -1.36 11.01
CA PHE A 142 10.56 -1.40 10.10
C PHE A 142 11.55 -0.26 10.36
N LEU A 143 11.09 0.98 10.52
CA LEU A 143 11.92 2.15 10.82
C LEU A 143 12.70 1.99 12.14
N ARG A 144 12.10 1.34 13.14
CA ARG A 144 12.80 0.95 14.37
C ARG A 144 13.98 0.02 14.08
N ALA A 145 13.80 -0.98 13.22
CA ALA A 145 14.90 -1.84 12.77
C ALA A 145 15.97 -1.02 12.03
N LEU A 146 15.57 -0.09 11.17
CA LEU A 146 16.51 0.78 10.45
C LEU A 146 17.37 1.63 11.40
N ASN A 147 16.78 2.19 12.45
CA ASN A 147 17.52 2.93 13.47
C ASN A 147 18.58 2.05 14.14
N TYR A 148 18.24 0.83 14.56
CA TYR A 148 19.23 -0.10 15.12
C TYR A 148 20.34 -0.46 14.13
N GLY A 149 20.01 -0.59 12.84
CA GLY A 149 20.97 -0.79 11.76
C GLY A 149 21.97 0.36 11.62
N GLU A 150 21.50 1.62 11.63
CA GLU A 150 22.38 2.80 11.58
C GLU A 150 23.26 2.94 12.83
N MET A 151 22.71 2.58 13.99
CA MET A 151 23.43 2.59 15.27
C MET A 151 24.37 1.38 15.44
N GLN A 152 24.45 0.50 14.42
CA GLN A 152 25.27 -0.72 14.43
C GLN A 152 24.95 -1.68 15.58
N GLN A 153 23.71 -1.65 16.08
CA GLN A 153 23.20 -2.50 17.15
C GLN A 153 22.63 -3.79 16.56
N LEU A 154 23.52 -4.71 16.17
CA LEU A 154 23.15 -5.90 15.38
C LEU A 154 22.14 -6.84 16.08
N GLU A 155 22.27 -7.03 17.40
CA GLU A 155 21.34 -7.89 18.14
C GLU A 155 19.93 -7.29 18.17
N GLN A 156 19.82 -6.00 18.44
CA GLN A 156 18.57 -5.25 18.46
C GLN A 156 17.96 -5.14 17.05
N LEU A 157 18.81 -4.98 16.02
CA LEU A 157 18.39 -5.02 14.62
C LEU A 157 17.70 -6.36 14.29
N GLU A 158 18.34 -7.48 14.61
CA GLU A 158 17.78 -8.82 14.36
C GLU A 158 16.46 -9.03 15.10
N GLN A 159 16.38 -8.63 16.36
CA GLN A 159 15.14 -8.71 17.14
C GLN A 159 14.03 -7.84 16.53
N ALA A 160 14.35 -6.60 16.14
CA ALA A 160 13.38 -5.68 15.55
C ALA A 160 12.88 -6.16 14.17
N LEU A 161 13.77 -6.73 13.33
CA LEU A 161 13.41 -7.35 12.07
C LEU A 161 12.52 -8.58 12.27
N SER A 162 12.86 -9.46 13.24
CA SER A 162 12.04 -10.64 13.57
C SER A 162 10.63 -10.23 13.98
N GLN A 163 10.50 -9.25 14.88
CA GLN A 163 9.19 -8.75 15.30
C GLN A 163 8.38 -8.14 14.15
N CYS A 164 9.03 -7.42 13.23
CA CYS A 164 8.37 -6.86 12.06
C CYS A 164 7.89 -7.97 11.11
N ALA A 165 8.74 -8.95 10.81
CA ALA A 165 8.42 -10.09 9.95
C ALA A 165 7.29 -10.96 10.53
N GLU A 166 7.33 -11.26 11.83
CA GLU A 166 6.32 -12.07 12.51
C GLU A 166 4.95 -11.40 12.54
N LYS A 167 4.90 -10.09 12.79
CA LYS A 167 3.62 -9.35 12.88
C LYS A 167 3.03 -9.01 11.52
N PHE A 168 3.87 -8.74 10.52
CA PHE A 168 3.45 -8.18 9.23
C PHE A 168 3.89 -9.03 8.04
N GLY A 169 4.12 -10.33 8.20
CA GLY A 169 4.65 -11.21 7.14
C GLY A 169 3.80 -11.28 5.86
N ASN A 170 2.52 -10.95 5.93
CA ASN A 170 1.65 -10.83 4.75
C ASN A 170 1.75 -9.47 4.05
N GLU A 171 2.27 -8.45 4.74
CA GLU A 171 2.55 -7.12 4.19
C GLU A 171 3.96 -7.04 3.59
N GLU A 172 4.16 -6.04 2.73
CA GLU A 172 5.43 -5.82 2.06
C GLU A 172 6.58 -5.56 3.05
N THR A 173 6.33 -4.76 4.09
CA THR A 173 7.30 -4.41 5.12
C THR A 173 7.78 -5.63 5.91
N GLY A 174 6.89 -6.58 6.22
CA GLY A 174 7.26 -7.82 6.90
C GLY A 174 8.08 -8.77 6.01
N LYS A 175 7.73 -8.88 4.73
CA LYS A 175 8.52 -9.69 3.76
C LYS A 175 9.93 -9.14 3.57
N GLU A 176 10.07 -7.82 3.55
CA GLU A 176 11.37 -7.15 3.48
C GLU A 176 12.18 -7.37 4.75
N ALA A 177 11.54 -7.23 5.92
CA ALA A 177 12.18 -7.52 7.19
C ALA A 177 12.69 -8.97 7.26
N GLN A 178 11.89 -9.92 6.79
CA GLN A 178 12.27 -11.34 6.71
C GLN A 178 13.47 -11.54 5.78
N SER A 179 13.47 -10.92 4.60
CA SER A 179 14.57 -11.04 3.64
C SER A 179 15.90 -10.54 4.25
N ILE A 180 15.87 -9.41 4.97
CA ILE A 180 17.06 -8.88 5.66
C ILE A 180 17.51 -9.81 6.78
N LEU A 181 16.56 -10.34 7.57
CA LEU A 181 16.84 -11.26 8.66
C LEU A 181 17.49 -12.58 8.17
N ASP A 182 16.98 -13.14 7.08
CA ASP A 182 17.55 -14.35 6.47
C ASP A 182 18.98 -14.12 6.00
N PHE A 183 19.26 -12.96 5.40
CA PHE A 183 20.62 -12.61 5.02
C PHE A 183 21.54 -12.46 6.24
N LEU A 184 21.10 -11.79 7.31
CA LEU A 184 21.89 -11.65 8.54
C LEU A 184 22.22 -13.01 9.17
N ARG A 185 21.23 -13.91 9.25
CA ARG A 185 21.40 -15.28 9.75
C ARG A 185 22.36 -16.10 8.87
N ASN A 186 22.22 -16.01 7.55
CA ASN A 186 23.10 -16.68 6.61
C ASN A 186 24.55 -16.18 6.71
N LYS A 187 24.76 -14.86 6.87
CA LYS A 187 26.09 -14.28 7.08
C LYS A 187 26.75 -14.77 8.39
N LYS A 188 25.95 -15.03 9.44
CA LYS A 188 26.43 -15.63 10.70
C LYS A 188 26.73 -17.13 10.58
N SER A 189 26.10 -17.83 9.64
CA SER A 189 26.32 -19.26 9.42
C SER A 189 27.70 -19.52 8.78
N LYS A 190 28.47 -20.47 9.34
CA LYS A 190 29.81 -20.83 8.83
C LYS A 190 29.78 -21.66 7.54
N GLU A 191 28.62 -22.17 7.13
CA GLU A 191 28.51 -23.18 6.08
C GLU A 191 28.51 -22.61 4.67
N ASN A 192 28.22 -21.32 4.47
CA ASN A 192 28.44 -20.58 3.21
C ASN A 192 28.22 -19.08 3.47
N PRO A 193 29.21 -18.33 3.97
CA PRO A 193 29.10 -16.87 3.98
C PRO A 193 28.94 -16.42 2.54
N ILE A 194 27.74 -15.96 2.17
CA ILE A 194 27.52 -15.32 0.88
C ILE A 194 28.22 -13.97 0.96
N ASP A 195 29.46 -13.94 0.47
CA ASP A 195 30.23 -12.72 0.36
C ASP A 195 29.87 -12.05 -0.98
N GLY A 196 29.04 -11.01 -0.91
CA GLY A 196 28.60 -10.24 -2.09
C GLY A 196 27.26 -10.67 -2.68
N PHE A 197 27.03 -10.27 -3.94
CA PHE A 197 25.76 -10.46 -4.65
C PHE A 197 25.80 -11.76 -5.48
N VAL A 198 24.68 -12.48 -5.51
CA VAL A 198 24.54 -13.77 -6.20
C VAL A 198 23.65 -13.62 -7.42
N TYR A 199 24.11 -14.12 -8.56
CA TYR A 199 23.29 -14.15 -9.77
C TYR A 199 22.36 -15.36 -9.74
N ASP A 200 21.06 -15.10 -9.87
CA ASP A 200 20.02 -16.11 -10.00
C ASP A 200 18.97 -15.61 -10.98
N ALA A 201 18.87 -16.28 -12.13
CA ALA A 201 17.97 -15.87 -13.22
C ALA A 201 16.53 -16.36 -13.03
N ASN A 202 16.33 -17.39 -12.20
CA ASN A 202 15.03 -18.06 -12.00
C ASN A 202 14.35 -17.62 -10.70
N SER A 203 15.09 -16.98 -9.79
CA SER A 203 14.51 -16.29 -8.65
C SER A 203 13.55 -15.20 -9.10
N GLU A 204 12.60 -14.87 -8.25
CA GLU A 204 11.84 -13.63 -8.33
C GLU A 204 12.80 -12.42 -8.34
N HIS A 205 12.43 -11.39 -9.10
CA HIS A 205 13.14 -10.11 -9.18
C HIS A 205 12.22 -8.95 -8.80
N PHE A 206 12.84 -7.89 -8.30
CA PHE A 206 12.27 -6.56 -8.15
C PHE A 206 12.98 -5.62 -9.10
N PHE A 207 12.26 -4.61 -9.57
CA PHE A 207 12.88 -3.47 -10.23
C PHE A 207 13.09 -2.37 -9.19
N ILE A 208 14.30 -1.83 -9.17
CA ILE A 208 14.69 -0.73 -8.29
C ILE A 208 15.07 0.47 -9.13
N MET A 209 14.51 1.62 -8.78
CA MET A 209 15.07 2.92 -9.12
C MET A 209 15.64 3.57 -7.86
N VAL A 210 16.90 3.98 -7.90
CA VAL A 210 17.47 4.83 -6.86
C VAL A 210 16.97 6.26 -7.07
N PHE A 211 16.10 6.69 -6.17
CA PHE A 211 15.50 8.02 -6.14
C PHE A 211 16.29 8.92 -5.18
N THR A 212 16.81 10.04 -5.68
CA THR A 212 17.49 11.05 -4.85
C THR A 212 16.59 12.25 -4.61
N ASN A 213 16.82 13.00 -3.52
CA ASN A 213 16.01 14.19 -3.22
C ASN A 213 16.10 15.29 -4.31
N SER A 214 17.15 15.27 -5.14
CA SER A 214 17.28 16.17 -6.30
C SER A 214 16.32 15.84 -7.45
N MET A 215 15.66 14.67 -7.44
CA MET A 215 14.70 14.24 -8.46
C MET A 215 13.26 14.70 -8.17
N GLY A 216 13.06 15.51 -7.12
CA GLY A 216 11.75 16.02 -6.71
C GLY A 216 11.11 15.16 -5.61
N SER A 217 9.78 15.08 -5.62
CA SER A 217 9.04 14.32 -4.60
C SER A 217 8.96 12.84 -4.96
N ILE A 218 9.21 11.96 -3.98
CA ILE A 218 9.00 10.51 -4.17
C ILE A 218 7.54 10.20 -4.49
N VAL A 219 6.59 11.02 -4.02
CA VAL A 219 5.16 10.86 -4.32
C VAL A 219 4.91 11.03 -5.82
N GLU A 220 5.51 12.04 -6.44
CA GLU A 220 5.44 12.26 -7.88
C GLU A 220 6.12 11.13 -8.65
N GLY A 221 7.26 10.63 -8.15
CA GLY A 221 7.93 9.47 -8.71
C GLY A 221 7.03 8.23 -8.71
N LYS A 222 6.36 7.95 -7.59
CA LYS A 222 5.42 6.84 -7.48
C LYS A 222 4.22 7.00 -8.42
N ALA A 223 3.66 8.20 -8.51
CA ALA A 223 2.57 8.50 -9.44
C ALA A 223 3.01 8.25 -10.89
N ALA A 224 4.17 8.77 -11.30
CA ALA A 224 4.70 8.58 -12.64
C ALA A 224 4.92 7.10 -13.00
N PHE A 225 5.46 6.30 -12.07
CA PHE A 225 5.62 4.87 -12.25
C PHE A 225 4.28 4.11 -12.24
N SER A 226 3.31 4.55 -11.44
CA SER A 226 1.96 3.99 -11.44
C SER A 226 1.24 4.23 -12.78
N ASP A 227 1.36 5.44 -13.32
CA ASP A 227 0.80 5.80 -14.62
C ASP A 227 1.48 5.03 -15.77
N PHE A 228 2.81 4.88 -15.70
CA PHE A 228 3.57 4.04 -16.62
C PHE A 228 3.08 2.58 -16.59
N ASN A 229 2.92 2.01 -15.39
CA ASN A 229 2.44 0.64 -15.21
C ASN A 229 1.02 0.46 -15.75
N THR A 230 0.15 1.43 -15.49
CA THR A 230 -1.23 1.40 -15.99
C THR A 230 -1.27 1.43 -17.52
N LYS A 231 -0.37 2.18 -18.16
CA LYS A 231 -0.34 2.27 -19.63
C LYS A 231 0.23 1.03 -20.30
N TYR A 232 1.36 0.52 -19.82
CA TYR A 232 2.14 -0.52 -20.53
C TYR A 232 2.01 -1.92 -19.92
N PHE A 233 1.53 -2.02 -18.68
CA PHE A 233 1.44 -3.26 -17.90
C PHE A 233 0.09 -3.39 -17.17
N SER A 234 -1.00 -2.89 -17.78
CA SER A 234 -2.35 -2.80 -17.18
C SER A 234 -2.88 -4.12 -16.60
N THR A 235 -2.48 -5.26 -17.16
CA THR A 235 -2.91 -6.59 -16.71
C THR A 235 -2.08 -7.16 -15.57
N LYS A 236 -0.97 -6.52 -15.19
CA LYS A 236 -0.02 -7.05 -14.21
C LYS A 236 -0.21 -6.49 -12.80
N ASN A 237 -0.98 -5.40 -12.64
CA ASN A 237 -1.28 -4.78 -11.33
C ASN A 237 -0.04 -4.59 -10.44
N TYR A 238 1.08 -4.16 -11.03
CA TYR A 238 2.33 -4.02 -10.29
C TYR A 238 2.22 -2.96 -9.19
N ALA A 239 2.59 -3.35 -7.97
CA ALA A 239 2.64 -2.44 -6.84
C ALA A 239 3.89 -1.55 -6.94
N VAL A 240 3.69 -0.24 -6.77
CA VAL A 240 4.77 0.73 -6.66
C VAL A 240 4.93 1.11 -5.20
N SER A 241 5.97 0.57 -4.57
CA SER A 241 6.36 0.91 -3.20
C SER A 241 7.62 1.76 -3.20
N ASN A 242 7.98 2.24 -2.01
CA ASN A 242 9.22 2.94 -1.82
C ASN A 242 9.76 2.63 -0.42
N ASN A 243 11.07 2.46 -0.34
CA ASN A 243 11.82 2.35 0.89
C ASN A 243 12.98 3.32 0.88
N PHE A 244 13.55 3.57 2.05
CA PHE A 244 14.77 4.36 2.15
C PHE A 244 15.97 3.43 2.16
N LEU A 245 16.99 3.74 1.36
CA LEU A 245 18.28 3.05 1.43
C LEU A 245 19.16 3.69 2.51
N ASN A 246 19.15 5.02 2.57
CA ASN A 246 19.87 5.84 3.53
C ASN A 246 19.20 7.22 3.64
N THR A 247 19.86 8.20 4.26
CA THR A 247 19.34 9.55 4.46
C THR A 247 19.08 10.34 3.17
N ASP A 248 19.85 10.02 2.11
CA ASP A 248 19.90 10.80 0.87
C ASP A 248 19.18 10.10 -0.30
N ASN A 249 19.07 8.76 -0.21
CA ASN A 249 18.60 7.89 -1.27
C ASN A 249 17.38 7.06 -0.83
N GLN A 250 16.36 7.10 -1.66
CA GLN A 250 15.21 6.21 -1.65
C GLN A 250 15.33 5.16 -2.74
N LEU A 251 14.70 4.01 -2.52
CA LEU A 251 14.46 2.99 -3.51
C LEU A 251 12.98 3.07 -3.86
N LEU A 252 12.66 3.44 -5.09
CA LEU A 252 11.34 3.18 -5.65
C LEU A 252 11.36 1.75 -6.19
N ILE A 253 10.45 0.92 -5.70
CA ILE A 253 10.46 -0.51 -5.91
C ILE A 253 9.19 -0.92 -6.64
N ILE A 254 9.36 -1.69 -7.71
CA ILE A 254 8.27 -2.35 -8.39
C ILE A 254 8.41 -3.85 -8.18
N LYS A 255 7.38 -4.45 -7.58
CA LYS A 255 7.33 -5.87 -7.26
C LYS A 255 6.07 -6.53 -7.84
N SER A 256 6.10 -7.82 -8.14
CA SER A 256 7.28 -8.67 -8.33
C SER A 256 7.30 -9.24 -9.74
N PHE A 257 8.50 -9.58 -10.22
CA PHE A 257 8.71 -10.22 -11.51
C PHE A 257 9.08 -11.69 -11.25
N PRO A 258 8.42 -12.66 -11.91
CA PRO A 258 8.62 -14.07 -11.60
C PRO A 258 10.04 -14.56 -11.89
N ASP A 259 10.74 -13.93 -12.85
CA ASP A 259 12.09 -14.28 -13.25
C ASP A 259 12.83 -13.08 -13.89
N LYS A 260 14.09 -13.33 -14.27
CA LYS A 260 14.95 -12.34 -14.95
C LYS A 260 14.31 -11.81 -16.22
N ASN A 261 13.67 -12.65 -17.02
CA ASN A 261 13.16 -12.25 -18.33
C ASN A 261 12.01 -11.25 -18.17
N ALA A 262 11.05 -11.57 -17.30
CA ALA A 262 9.94 -10.66 -16.98
C ALA A 262 10.45 -9.33 -16.40
N GLY A 263 11.44 -9.37 -15.53
CA GLY A 263 12.06 -8.15 -15.00
C GLY A 263 12.80 -7.34 -16.07
N MET A 264 13.52 -7.99 -16.98
CA MET A 264 14.28 -7.30 -18.03
C MET A 264 13.38 -6.69 -19.09
N ASP A 265 12.21 -7.29 -19.37
CA ASP A 265 11.20 -6.68 -20.23
C ASP A 265 10.69 -5.36 -19.64
N TYR A 266 10.42 -5.35 -18.33
CA TYR A 266 10.07 -4.12 -17.62
C TYR A 266 11.20 -3.09 -17.61
N TYR A 267 12.43 -3.52 -17.32
CA TYR A 267 13.62 -2.66 -17.35
C TYR A 267 13.78 -1.95 -18.70
N ARG A 268 13.69 -2.70 -19.81
CA ARG A 268 13.79 -2.14 -21.16
C ARG A 268 12.66 -1.17 -21.46
N ALA A 269 11.44 -1.47 -21.02
CA ALA A 269 10.31 -0.56 -21.19
C ALA A 269 10.52 0.77 -20.44
N VAL A 270 11.06 0.72 -19.22
CA VAL A 270 11.39 1.94 -18.45
C VAL A 270 12.50 2.75 -19.12
N VAL A 271 13.59 2.10 -19.54
CA VAL A 271 14.73 2.78 -20.20
C VAL A 271 14.31 3.45 -21.51
N ASN A 272 13.38 2.85 -22.25
CA ASN A 272 12.89 3.39 -23.52
C ASN A 272 11.77 4.43 -23.37
N GLU A 273 11.16 4.58 -22.18
CA GLU A 273 10.08 5.54 -21.95
C GLU A 273 10.64 6.98 -21.88
N SER A 274 10.15 7.84 -22.78
CA SER A 274 10.68 9.19 -22.95
C SER A 274 9.76 10.31 -22.46
N GLU A 275 8.50 10.00 -22.18
CA GLU A 275 7.47 11.00 -21.87
C GLU A 275 7.14 11.03 -20.38
N ARG A 276 6.61 9.92 -19.84
CA ARG A 276 6.14 9.84 -18.44
C ARG A 276 7.27 9.81 -17.42
N LEU A 277 8.38 9.18 -17.80
CA LEU A 277 9.54 9.00 -16.92
C LEU A 277 10.70 9.96 -17.25
N LYS A 278 10.43 11.04 -18.01
CA LYS A 278 11.45 11.98 -18.49
C LYS A 278 12.33 12.58 -17.38
N ASN A 279 11.75 12.83 -16.21
CA ASN A 279 12.45 13.43 -15.06
C ASN A 279 13.36 12.43 -14.34
N TYR A 280 13.22 11.13 -14.62
CA TYR A 280 13.94 10.08 -13.91
C TYR A 280 15.01 9.41 -14.76
N LYS A 281 15.18 9.79 -16.04
CA LYS A 281 16.13 9.14 -16.97
C LYS A 281 17.57 9.03 -16.48
N ALA A 282 18.01 9.98 -15.65
CA ALA A 282 19.36 9.99 -15.07
C ALA A 282 19.49 9.11 -13.81
N ALA A 283 18.40 8.50 -13.34
CA ALA A 283 18.40 7.64 -12.17
C ALA A 283 19.11 6.30 -12.47
N SER A 284 19.64 5.69 -11.42
CA SER A 284 20.14 4.33 -11.50
C SER A 284 18.99 3.34 -11.42
N TYR A 285 18.92 2.45 -12.40
CA TYR A 285 17.92 1.38 -12.51
C TYR A 285 18.60 0.03 -12.49
N PHE A 286 18.03 -0.94 -11.76
CA PHE A 286 18.52 -2.31 -11.78
C PHE A 286 17.46 -3.30 -11.34
N LEU A 287 17.65 -4.57 -11.72
CA LEU A 287 16.92 -5.69 -11.15
C LEU A 287 17.66 -6.26 -9.95
N ILE A 288 16.90 -6.73 -8.97
CA ILE A 288 17.45 -7.31 -7.76
C ILE A 288 16.59 -8.47 -7.27
N THR A 289 17.22 -9.56 -6.85
CA THR A 289 16.52 -10.66 -6.18
C THR A 289 16.28 -10.31 -4.72
N PRO A 290 15.29 -10.92 -4.03
CA PRO A 290 15.08 -10.72 -2.59
C PRO A 290 16.36 -10.94 -1.77
N LYS A 291 17.14 -11.97 -2.12
CA LYS A 291 18.42 -12.30 -1.50
C LYS A 291 19.45 -11.17 -1.65
N ASN A 292 19.61 -10.65 -2.87
CA ASN A 292 20.53 -9.54 -3.12
C ASN A 292 20.02 -8.22 -2.53
N TYR A 293 18.71 -8.02 -2.45
CA TYR A 293 18.10 -6.83 -1.86
C TYR A 293 18.51 -6.71 -0.39
N ALA A 294 18.47 -7.81 0.36
CA ALA A 294 18.94 -7.83 1.74
C ALA A 294 20.44 -7.47 1.87
N ALA A 295 21.30 -8.04 1.03
CA ALA A 295 22.73 -7.73 1.00
C ALA A 295 22.98 -6.26 0.65
N PHE A 296 22.26 -5.74 -0.34
CA PHE A 296 22.34 -4.37 -0.83
C PHE A 296 21.83 -3.38 0.20
N PHE A 297 20.74 -3.72 0.90
CA PHE A 297 20.16 -2.91 1.95
C PHE A 297 21.16 -2.65 3.08
N LEU A 298 21.92 -3.68 3.47
CA LEU A 298 22.91 -3.56 4.54
C LEU A 298 24.20 -2.86 4.09
N SER A 299 24.68 -3.13 2.87
CA SER A 299 25.92 -2.51 2.38
C SER A 299 25.71 -1.05 1.94
N LYS A 300 24.50 -0.72 1.47
CA LYS A 300 24.12 0.57 0.88
C LYS A 300 24.98 0.99 -0.32
N ASP A 301 25.72 0.03 -0.89
CA ASP A 301 26.70 0.26 -1.93
C ASP A 301 26.05 0.17 -3.32
N ILE A 302 25.50 1.30 -3.76
CA ILE A 302 24.85 1.44 -5.07
C ILE A 302 25.84 1.16 -6.20
N ALA A 303 27.06 1.66 -6.11
CA ALA A 303 28.06 1.51 -7.16
C ALA A 303 28.43 0.03 -7.36
N LYS A 304 28.68 -0.70 -6.27
CA LYS A 304 28.99 -2.14 -6.31
C LYS A 304 27.82 -2.96 -6.84
N TYR A 305 26.58 -2.64 -6.46
CA TYR A 305 25.42 -3.36 -6.99
C TYR A 305 25.19 -3.06 -8.48
N MET A 306 25.36 -1.81 -8.90
CA MET A 306 25.27 -1.42 -10.31
C MET A 306 26.31 -2.14 -11.16
N GLN A 307 27.55 -2.27 -10.68
CA GLN A 307 28.58 -3.04 -11.38
C GLN A 307 28.16 -4.51 -11.54
N PHE A 308 27.70 -5.14 -10.45
CA PHE A 308 27.17 -6.51 -10.50
C PHE A 308 26.00 -6.64 -11.48
N PHE A 309 25.06 -5.69 -11.50
CA PHE A 309 23.93 -5.70 -12.43
C PHE A 309 24.39 -5.60 -13.89
N GLN A 310 25.29 -4.66 -14.20
CA GLN A 310 25.86 -4.52 -15.54
C GLN A 310 26.55 -5.82 -15.99
N ASP A 311 27.32 -6.43 -15.12
CA ASP A 311 28.10 -7.63 -15.45
C ASP A 311 27.28 -8.89 -15.70
N ASN A 312 26.06 -8.97 -15.15
CA ASN A 312 25.26 -10.20 -15.16
C ASN A 312 23.92 -10.08 -15.92
N TYR A 313 23.38 -8.87 -16.10
CA TYR A 313 22.05 -8.66 -16.70
C TYR A 313 22.10 -7.91 -18.03
N LEU A 314 23.13 -7.08 -18.27
CA LEU A 314 23.22 -6.21 -19.45
C LEU A 314 24.26 -6.66 -20.48
N LYS A 315 24.94 -7.78 -20.24
CA LYS A 315 25.88 -8.39 -21.20
C LYS A 315 25.18 -9.26 -22.24
#